data_AF-A0A819GS12-F1
#
_entry.id   AF-A0A819GS12-F1
#
_cell.length_a   1.000
_cell.length_b   1.000
_cell.length_c   1.000
_cell.angle_alpha   90.00
_cell.angle_beta   90.00
_cell.angle_gamma   90.00
#
_symmetry.space_group_name_H-M   'P 1'
#
loop_
_entity.id
_entity.type
_entity.pdbx_description
1 polymer ?
#
loop_
_entity_poly.entity_id
_entity_poly.type
_entity_poly.pdbx_seq_one_letter_code
_entity_poly.pdbx_strand_id
1 'polypeptide(L)'
;MASAVSVQTPNAAQNFEKNELYSIGPNFWNIRGRFKILKLFDIGTQMSIIRLRNGKFIILDTVEMNDHLRQQIDHLTNYGKNIKAVIGTHPFHTVSFPAFYQAYPTQLTTEHQDIYVG
;
A
#
# COMPACT_ATOMS: atom_id res chain seq x y z
N MET A 1 -1.64 -21.17 -9.72
CA MET A 1 -0.77 -20.38 -10.61
C MET A 1 -0.43 -19.08 -9.88
N ALA A 2 0.72 -19.01 -9.19
CA ALA A 2 1.16 -17.78 -8.53
C ALA A 2 1.91 -16.93 -9.58
N SER A 3 1.39 -15.75 -9.90
CA SER A 3 2.11 -14.78 -10.73
C SER A 3 3.47 -14.51 -10.09
N ALA A 4 4.53 -14.78 -10.84
CA ALA A 4 5.89 -14.49 -10.44
C ALA A 4 6.09 -12.97 -10.47
N VAL A 5 5.77 -12.31 -9.35
CA VAL A 5 6.40 -11.03 -9.04
C VAL A 5 7.84 -11.39 -8.71
N SER A 6 8.77 -11.04 -9.58
CA SER A 6 10.19 -11.33 -9.41
C SER A 6 10.65 -10.84 -8.04
N VAL A 7 11.09 -11.75 -7.17
CA VAL A 7 11.83 -11.40 -5.97
C VAL A 7 13.17 -10.86 -6.46
N GLN A 8 13.33 -9.54 -6.45
CA GLN A 8 14.57 -8.89 -6.87
C GLN A 8 15.53 -8.84 -5.67
N THR A 9 16.71 -9.43 -5.86
CA THR A 9 17.78 -9.49 -4.86
C THR A 9 18.25 -8.08 -4.48
N PRO A 10 18.47 -7.76 -3.19
CA PRO A 10 18.89 -6.42 -2.78
C PRO A 10 20.38 -6.25 -3.08
N ASN A 11 20.73 -5.82 -4.28
CA ASN A 11 22.04 -5.25 -4.56
C ASN A 11 21.93 -4.22 -5.69
N ALA A 12 22.49 -3.04 -5.42
CA ALA A 12 22.32 -1.75 -6.10
C ALA A 12 21.04 -0.98 -5.70
N ALA A 13 21.19 0.32 -5.48
CA ALA A 13 20.10 1.26 -5.20
C ALA A 13 19.09 1.18 -6.35
N GLN A 14 18.06 0.34 -6.20
CA GLN A 14 16.97 0.30 -7.14
C GLN A 14 16.28 1.66 -7.11
N ASN A 15 16.24 2.30 -8.27
CA ASN A 15 15.34 3.42 -8.47
C ASN A 15 13.93 2.84 -8.46
N PHE A 16 13.29 2.92 -7.29
CA PHE A 16 11.88 2.57 -7.14
C PHE A 16 11.06 3.60 -7.92
N GLU A 17 10.50 3.18 -9.05
CA GLU A 17 9.55 3.98 -9.79
C GLU A 17 8.34 4.32 -8.93
N LYS A 18 7.78 5.49 -9.17
CA LYS A 18 6.61 5.94 -8.43
C LYS A 18 5.38 5.20 -8.93
N ASN A 19 4.47 4.86 -8.02
CA ASN A 19 3.24 4.12 -8.33
C ASN A 19 3.49 2.73 -8.95
N GLU A 20 4.48 2.03 -8.44
CA GLU A 20 4.74 0.64 -8.79
C GLU A 20 4.93 -0.22 -7.52
N LEU A 21 4.42 -1.45 -7.60
CA LEU A 21 4.50 -2.44 -6.54
C LEU A 21 5.81 -3.23 -6.63
N TYR A 22 6.72 -3.01 -5.68
CA TYR A 22 8.00 -3.74 -5.62
C TYR A 22 7.99 -4.79 -4.52
N SER A 23 8.27 -6.05 -4.85
CA SER A 23 8.52 -7.08 -3.83
C SER A 23 9.89 -6.87 -3.22
N ILE A 24 9.93 -6.61 -1.91
CA ILE A 24 11.19 -6.42 -1.15
C ILE A 24 11.48 -7.60 -0.23
N GLY A 25 10.64 -8.64 -0.30
CA GLY A 25 10.78 -9.87 0.45
C GLY A 25 9.55 -10.76 0.29
N PRO A 26 9.61 -12.00 0.81
CA PRO A 26 8.45 -12.90 0.79
C PRO A 26 7.25 -12.23 1.46
N ASN A 27 6.13 -12.14 0.74
CA ASN A 27 4.88 -11.56 1.25
C ASN A 27 4.95 -10.08 1.66
N PHE A 28 5.98 -9.35 1.22
CA PHE A 28 6.16 -7.94 1.52
C PHE A 28 6.39 -7.15 0.22
N TRP A 29 5.54 -6.15 -0.01
CA TRP A 29 5.68 -5.20 -1.10
C TRP A 29 5.77 -3.77 -0.60
N ASN A 30 6.59 -2.95 -1.25
CA ASN A 30 6.72 -1.53 -1.00
C ASN A 30 6.34 -0.73 -2.26
N ILE A 31 5.72 0.42 -2.04
CA ILE A 31 5.31 1.37 -3.07
C ILE A 31 5.88 2.73 -2.72
N ARG A 32 6.46 3.40 -3.71
CA ARG A 32 6.86 4.81 -3.59
C ARG A 32 5.82 5.71 -4.26
N GLY A 33 5.33 6.70 -3.54
CA GLY A 33 4.43 7.73 -4.05
C GLY A 33 5.13 9.09 -4.15
N ARG A 34 4.40 10.05 -4.72
CA ARG A 34 4.77 11.47 -4.73
C ARG A 34 4.08 12.17 -3.57
N PHE A 35 4.77 13.09 -2.93
CA PHE A 35 4.17 13.98 -1.94
C PHE A 35 4.85 15.34 -2.05
N LYS A 36 4.10 16.34 -2.52
CA LYS A 36 4.64 17.66 -2.83
C LYS A 36 4.29 18.66 -1.74
N ILE A 37 5.32 19.24 -1.13
CA ILE A 37 5.17 20.43 -0.27
C ILE A 37 5.04 21.65 -1.17
N LEU A 38 4.01 22.47 -0.91
CA LEU A 38 3.70 23.70 -1.68
C LEU A 38 3.59 23.46 -3.20
N LYS A 39 3.25 22.23 -3.63
CA LYS A 39 3.23 21.78 -5.04
C LYS A 39 4.58 21.83 -5.79
N LEU A 40 5.65 22.26 -5.13
CA LEU A 40 6.95 22.53 -5.73
C LEU A 40 7.98 21.44 -5.41
N PHE A 41 8.04 21.00 -4.15
CA PHE A 41 9.08 20.10 -3.66
C PHE A 41 8.51 18.71 -3.38
N ASP A 42 8.84 17.74 -4.23
CA ASP A 42 8.44 16.34 -4.04
C ASP A 42 9.38 15.65 -3.06
N ILE A 43 8.92 15.44 -1.83
CA ILE A 43 9.65 14.70 -0.79
C ILE A 43 9.29 13.21 -0.78
N GLY A 44 8.34 12.80 -1.62
CA GLY A 44 7.85 11.43 -1.70
C GLY A 44 7.05 10.98 -0.48
N THR A 45 6.35 9.86 -0.66
CA THR A 45 5.63 9.14 0.40
C THR A 45 5.76 7.63 0.13
N GLN A 46 5.36 6.79 1.08
CA GLN A 46 5.49 5.34 0.99
C GLN A 46 4.22 4.65 1.47
N MET A 47 3.98 3.47 0.90
CA MET A 47 2.98 2.52 1.37
C MET A 47 3.60 1.13 1.31
N SER A 48 3.21 0.26 2.24
CA SER A 48 3.61 -1.15 2.20
C SER A 48 2.40 -2.06 2.26
N ILE A 49 2.48 -3.19 1.56
CA ILE A 49 1.46 -4.24 1.56
C ILE A 49 2.11 -5.50 2.11
N ILE A 50 1.48 -6.10 3.13
CA ILE A 50 1.99 -7.28 3.80
C ILE A 50 0.95 -8.37 3.72
N ARG A 51 1.31 -9.54 3.17
CA ARG A 51 0.44 -10.72 3.15
C ARG A 51 0.70 -11.58 4.39
N LEU A 52 -0.35 -11.81 5.17
CA LEU A 52 -0.35 -12.67 6.34
C LEU A 52 -0.40 -14.15 5.94
N ARG A 53 -0.05 -15.04 6.88
CA ARG A 53 -0.07 -16.50 6.66
C ARG A 53 -1.44 -17.04 6.24
N ASN A 54 -2.54 -16.40 6.69
CA ASN A 54 -3.90 -16.76 6.32
C ASN A 54 -4.36 -16.19 4.94
N GLY A 55 -3.44 -15.59 4.18
CA GLY A 55 -3.71 -15.02 2.87
C GLY A 55 -4.39 -13.65 2.87
N LYS A 56 -4.64 -13.05 4.04
CA LYS A 56 -5.13 -11.68 4.18
C LYS A 56 -4.00 -10.66 4.12
N PHE A 57 -4.35 -9.40 3.93
CA PHE A 57 -3.40 -8.31 3.74
C PHE A 57 -3.55 -7.22 4.79
N ILE A 58 -2.42 -6.68 5.24
CA ILE A 58 -2.33 -5.44 6.01
C ILE A 58 -1.67 -4.39 5.11
N ILE A 59 -2.22 -3.18 5.12
CA ILE A 59 -1.67 -2.02 4.46
C ILE A 59 -1.03 -1.12 5.52
N LEU A 60 0.21 -0.71 5.31
CA LEU A 60 0.88 0.29 6.12
C LEU A 60 0.96 1.58 5.32
N ASP A 61 0.39 2.65 5.87
CA ASP A 61 0.20 3.96 5.25
C ASP A 61 -0.54 3.90 3.91
N THR A 62 -0.74 5.05 3.28
CA THR A 62 -1.35 5.12 1.95
C THR A 62 -0.62 6.13 1.09
N VAL A 63 -0.65 5.89 -0.22
CA VAL A 63 -0.18 6.84 -1.22
C VAL A 63 -1.31 7.13 -2.20
N GLU A 64 -1.23 8.26 -2.90
CA GLU A 64 -2.08 8.48 -4.07
C GLU A 64 -1.76 7.41 -5.13
N MET A 65 -2.79 6.74 -5.63
CA MET A 65 -2.67 5.61 -6.55
C MET A 65 -3.20 5.97 -7.94
N ASN A 66 -2.34 5.82 -8.95
CA ASN A 66 -2.76 5.81 -10.35
C ASN A 66 -3.42 4.47 -10.74
N ASP A 67 -3.98 4.40 -11.94
CA ASP A 67 -4.68 3.21 -12.43
C ASP A 67 -3.79 1.97 -12.51
N HIS A 68 -2.51 2.14 -12.87
CA HIS A 68 -1.55 1.04 -12.94
C HIS A 68 -1.33 0.41 -11.55
N LEU A 69 -1.03 1.22 -10.53
CA LEU A 69 -0.86 0.75 -9.17
C LEU A 69 -2.14 0.10 -8.63
N ARG A 70 -3.31 0.70 -8.92
CA ARG A 70 -4.61 0.12 -8.53
C ARG A 70 -4.81 -1.28 -9.11
N GLN A 71 -4.51 -1.47 -10.40
CA GLN A 71 -4.60 -2.81 -11.03
C GLN A 71 -3.66 -3.83 -10.38
N GLN A 72 -2.44 -3.43 -10.03
CA GLN A 72 -1.50 -4.30 -9.31
C GLN A 72 -2.05 -4.71 -7.93
N ILE A 73 -2.61 -3.76 -7.18
CA ILE A 73 -3.21 -4.01 -5.86
C ILE A 73 -4.47 -4.87 -6.00
N ASP A 74 -5.31 -4.63 -6.99
CA ASP A 74 -6.53 -5.41 -7.24
C ASP A 74 -6.21 -6.87 -7.51
N HIS A 75 -5.24 -7.13 -8.37
CA HIS A 75 -4.78 -8.48 -8.68
C HIS A 75 -4.22 -9.17 -7.43
N LEU A 76 -3.44 -8.44 -6.62
CA LEU A 76 -2.81 -8.99 -5.41
C LEU A 76 -3.83 -9.29 -4.30
N THR A 77 -4.81 -8.41 -4.11
CA THR A 77 -5.68 -8.38 -2.93
C THR A 77 -7.11 -8.86 -3.18
N ASN A 78 -7.39 -9.36 -4.38
CA ASN A 78 -8.75 -9.70 -4.84
C ASN A 78 -9.67 -8.47 -4.77
N TYR A 79 -9.31 -7.40 -5.49
CA TYR A 79 -10.04 -6.13 -5.52
C TYR A 79 -10.29 -5.58 -4.11
N GLY A 80 -9.26 -5.62 -3.25
CA GLY A 80 -9.34 -5.18 -1.85
C GLY A 80 -10.06 -6.12 -0.88
N LYS A 81 -10.76 -7.17 -1.35
CA LYS A 81 -11.56 -8.08 -0.48
C LYS A 81 -10.74 -8.81 0.58
N ASN A 82 -9.44 -8.97 0.37
CA ASN A 82 -8.55 -9.61 1.34
C ASN A 82 -7.78 -8.62 2.24
N ILE A 83 -7.98 -7.31 2.08
CA ILE A 83 -7.42 -6.30 2.98
C ILE A 83 -8.20 -6.37 4.31
N LYS A 84 -7.46 -6.49 5.42
CA LYS A 84 -8.02 -6.62 6.77
C LYS A 84 -7.78 -5.41 7.65
N ALA A 85 -6.69 -4.69 7.42
CA ALA A 85 -6.37 -3.48 8.15
C ALA A 85 -5.58 -2.52 7.27
N VAL A 86 -5.76 -1.23 7.54
CA VAL A 86 -4.95 -0.13 7.03
C VAL A 86 -4.46 0.64 8.25
N ILE A 87 -3.15 0.74 8.42
CA ILE A 87 -2.51 1.30 9.62
C ILE A 87 -1.70 2.51 9.21
N GLY A 88 -2.00 3.68 9.77
CA GLY A 88 -1.15 4.86 9.63
C GLY A 88 0.02 4.79 10.60
N THR A 89 1.24 4.96 10.12
CA THR A 89 2.44 4.94 10.98
C THR A 89 2.80 6.32 11.50
N HIS A 90 2.36 7.38 10.81
CA HIS A 90 2.54 8.77 11.22
C HIS A 90 1.49 9.70 10.59
N PRO A 91 1.19 10.88 11.18
CA PRO A 91 0.07 11.73 10.74
C PRO A 91 0.20 12.25 9.30
N PHE A 92 1.40 12.43 8.75
CA PHE A 92 1.57 12.95 7.39
C PHE A 92 1.21 11.96 6.26
N HIS A 93 1.03 10.68 6.57
CA HIS A 93 0.62 9.65 5.60
C HIS A 93 -0.90 9.47 5.53
N THR A 94 -1.65 10.25 6.32
CA THR A 94 -3.11 10.17 6.39
C THR A 94 -3.82 10.85 5.22
N VAL A 95 -3.15 11.71 4.46
CA VAL A 95 -3.74 12.51 3.36
C VAL A 95 -4.37 11.63 2.28
N SER A 96 -3.79 10.46 2.01
CA SER A 96 -4.27 9.55 0.96
C SER A 96 -5.31 8.53 1.45
N PHE A 97 -5.65 8.51 2.75
CA PHE A 97 -6.61 7.56 3.31
C PHE A 97 -8.01 7.69 2.69
N PRO A 98 -8.59 8.90 2.52
CA PRO A 98 -9.91 9.04 1.92
C PRO A 98 -9.98 8.44 0.50
N ALA A 99 -8.98 8.73 -0.34
CA ALA A 99 -8.91 8.19 -1.70
C ALA A 99 -8.68 6.67 -1.70
N PHE A 100 -7.91 6.16 -0.73
CA PHE A 100 -7.71 4.73 -0.56
C PHE A 100 -9.00 4.01 -0.16
N TYR A 101 -9.76 4.53 0.82
CA TYR A 101 -11.03 3.92 1.24
C TYR A 101 -12.15 4.05 0.21
N GLN A 102 -12.13 5.08 -0.64
CA GLN A 102 -13.01 5.14 -1.81
C GLN A 102 -12.71 4.00 -2.80
N ALA A 103 -11.43 3.66 -2.98
CA ALA A 103 -11.00 2.55 -3.84
C ALA A 103 -11.29 1.18 -3.22
N TYR A 104 -11.04 1.07 -1.92
CA TYR A 104 -11.12 -0.16 -1.14
C TYR A 104 -11.96 0.09 0.11
N PRO A 105 -13.29 0.05 0.00
CA PRO A 105 -14.16 0.24 1.14
C PRO A 105 -13.90 -0.86 2.16
N THR A 106 -13.36 -0.49 3.32
CA THR A 106 -13.19 -1.44 4.41
C THR A 106 -14.57 -1.83 4.91
N GLN A 107 -14.83 -3.13 5.01
CA GLN A 107 -15.91 -3.60 5.88
C GLN A 107 -15.44 -3.37 7.31
N LEU A 108 -15.72 -2.18 7.86
CA LEU A 108 -15.60 -1.93 9.29
C LEU A 108 -16.64 -2.83 9.97
N THR A 109 -16.29 -4.07 10.21
CA THR A 109 -16.99 -4.89 11.19
C THR A 109 -16.72 -4.28 12.56
N THR A 110 -17.71 -4.28 13.44
CA THR A 110 -17.71 -3.62 14.75
C THR A 110 -16.53 -3.99 15.66
N GLU A 111 -15.79 -5.06 15.34
CA GLU A 111 -14.54 -5.47 16.02
C GLU A 111 -13.28 -4.66 15.62
N HIS A 112 -13.35 -3.75 14.66
CA HIS A 112 -12.19 -2.99 14.15
C HIS A 112 -12.15 -1.51 14.59
N GLN A 113 -13.04 -1.08 15.50
CA GLN A 113 -13.02 0.30 16.02
C GLN A 113 -11.77 0.59 16.89
N ASP A 114 -11.09 -0.44 17.39
CA ASP A 114 -9.92 -0.26 18.27
C ASP A 114 -8.59 0.01 17.54
N ILE A 115 -8.59 0.05 16.20
CA ILE A 115 -7.37 0.25 15.39
C ILE A 115 -7.32 1.66 14.76
N TYR A 116 -8.37 2.46 14.92
CA TYR A 116 -8.29 3.90 14.67
C TYR A 116 -7.69 4.60 15.89
N VAL A 117 -6.36 4.63 15.97
CA VAL A 117 -5.64 5.63 16.76
C VAL A 117 -5.24 6.76 15.82
N GLY A 118 -6.12 7.76 15.74
CA GLY A 118 -5.90 9.05 15.12
C GLY A 118 -6.38 10.15 16.06
#